data_AF-A0A9X3DTD3-F1
#
_entry.id   AF-A0A9X3DTD3-F1
#
_cell.length_a   1.000
_cell.length_b   1.000
_cell.length_c   1.000
_cell.angle_alpha   90.00
_cell.angle_beta   90.00
_cell.angle_gamma   90.00
#
_symmetry.space_group_name_H-M   'P 1'
#
loop_
_entity.id
_entity.type
_entity.pdbx_description
1 polymer ?
#
loop_
_entity_poly.entity_id
_entity_poly.type
_entity_poly.pdbx_seq_one_letter_code
_entity_poly.pdbx_strand_id
1 'polypeptide(L)'
;MKSILMLIFLIFITGCSSSPKKLYPEINKHMVYINKKGELKDPTTGKIVTSDDDINIYINNIIEDFEKSGKKKITIFIHGGLNTFKNATQKASQVLENYDDSESFIIFVGWSAGPYSNYWDHLLFIRNGERRPHLGPITSPFILIEDIAESVSHTPRAITESVMSQASVPKPKAFDSKEEKAYRSSLKMLESPKLINIRMTGETTGLNMKDILPVINPIKFITAPFVDGLGSGAWDSMSRRTELLVYNDSAFKGQKNVKTGLEKLLVGIECKEKIDTKSQINGTEEYLNIDGIRCRKRSEFQANKPAITLIGHSMGTMVANNILSRQPDLNYQNIVYMGAAAKLKDLEANVVPVLLKHKETKFYNLSLDPYREISESHMLDSVPRGSLLVWIDGYFTRIASFNDKTAGNWFNIIRAANIIFPDQAKKQVYLTKFGFKSGPQNHGEFDEYKFWDEEYWKGNKITPLVDIQKK
;
A
#
# COMPACT_ATOMS: atom_id res chain seq x y z
N MET A 1 -34.97 -0.84 -17.95
CA MET A 1 -33.96 0.04 -17.31
C MET A 1 -34.06 0.08 -15.79
N LYS A 2 -35.21 0.44 -15.18
CA LYS A 2 -35.34 0.50 -13.70
C LYS A 2 -34.99 -0.81 -12.97
N SER A 3 -35.41 -1.96 -13.49
CA SER A 3 -35.13 -3.27 -12.88
C SER A 3 -33.67 -3.72 -12.99
N ILE A 4 -32.94 -3.26 -14.02
CA ILE A 4 -31.50 -3.54 -14.20
C ILE A 4 -30.69 -2.66 -13.23
N LEU A 5 -31.06 -1.38 -13.09
CA LEU A 5 -30.43 -0.48 -12.11
C LEU A 5 -30.61 -1.00 -10.67
N MET A 6 -31.78 -1.56 -10.36
CA MET A 6 -32.10 -2.10 -9.04
C MET A 6 -31.38 -3.44 -8.76
N LEU A 7 -31.16 -4.27 -9.78
CA LEU A 7 -30.38 -5.51 -9.66
C LEU A 7 -28.88 -5.24 -9.49
N ILE A 8 -28.34 -4.26 -10.22
CA ILE A 8 -26.98 -3.74 -10.04
C ILE A 8 -26.84 -3.21 -8.61
N PHE A 9 -27.82 -2.44 -8.11
CA PHE A 9 -27.83 -1.93 -6.74
C PHE A 9 -27.88 -3.06 -5.68
N LEU A 10 -28.66 -4.12 -5.90
CA LEU A 10 -28.73 -5.27 -4.98
C LEU A 10 -27.43 -6.10 -4.95
N ILE A 11 -26.75 -6.26 -6.09
CA ILE A 11 -25.47 -6.99 -6.18
C ILE A 11 -24.32 -6.20 -5.52
N PHE A 12 -24.42 -4.88 -5.43
CA PHE A 12 -23.46 -4.04 -4.70
C PHE A 12 -23.65 -4.07 -3.17
N ILE A 13 -24.77 -4.59 -2.65
CA ILE A 13 -25.08 -4.63 -1.20
C ILE A 13 -24.72 -5.98 -0.56
N THR A 14 -24.45 -7.03 -1.34
CA THR A 14 -24.01 -8.33 -0.81
C THR A 14 -22.51 -8.33 -0.47
N GLY A 15 -22.10 -7.40 0.39
CA GLY A 15 -20.87 -7.57 1.15
C GLY A 15 -20.99 -8.85 1.96
N CYS A 16 -20.15 -9.84 1.67
CA CYS A 16 -20.09 -11.10 2.41
C CYS A 16 -20.00 -10.79 3.92
N SER A 17 -21.12 -10.94 4.62
CA SER A 17 -21.20 -10.80 6.07
C SER A 17 -20.59 -12.05 6.69
N SER A 18 -19.25 -12.12 6.73
CA SER A 18 -18.59 -13.05 7.63
C SER A 18 -18.91 -12.64 9.06
N SER A 19 -19.38 -13.58 9.89
CA SER A 19 -19.58 -13.39 11.32
C SER A 19 -18.36 -12.68 11.94
N PRO A 20 -18.57 -11.71 12.85
CA PRO A 20 -17.46 -10.97 13.43
C PRO A 20 -16.55 -11.95 14.19
N LYS A 21 -15.39 -12.27 13.62
CA LYS A 21 -14.32 -12.95 14.35
C LYS A 21 -13.93 -12.08 15.54
N LYS A 22 -13.67 -12.73 16.68
CA LYS A 22 -13.15 -12.07 17.88
C LYS A 22 -11.81 -11.41 17.52
N LEU A 23 -11.64 -10.15 17.91
CA LEU A 23 -10.36 -9.45 17.72
C LEU A 23 -9.31 -10.00 18.68
N TYR A 24 -8.06 -9.97 18.25
CA TYR A 24 -6.90 -10.28 19.06
C TYR A 24 -6.93 -9.39 20.33
N PRO A 25 -6.82 -9.95 21.55
CA PRO A 25 -7.08 -9.23 22.80
C PRO A 25 -6.23 -7.97 22.99
N GLU A 26 -5.06 -7.88 22.35
CA GLU A 26 -4.11 -6.78 22.49
C GLU A 26 -3.83 -6.05 21.17
N ILE A 27 -4.77 -6.06 20.23
CA ILE A 27 -4.60 -5.42 18.92
C ILE A 27 -4.22 -3.92 19.01
N ASN A 28 -4.67 -3.23 20.05
CA ASN A 28 -4.34 -1.82 20.32
C ASN A 28 -2.86 -1.58 20.64
N LYS A 29 -2.11 -2.61 21.05
CA LYS A 29 -0.65 -2.53 21.24
C LYS A 29 0.14 -2.64 19.94
N HIS A 30 -0.52 -3.10 18.88
CA HIS A 30 0.12 -3.43 17.62
C HIS A 30 -0.41 -2.60 16.45
N MET A 31 -1.34 -1.66 16.63
CA MET A 31 -2.02 -1.06 15.48
C MET A 31 -2.24 0.44 15.67
N VAL A 32 -1.79 1.23 14.70
CA VAL A 32 -2.17 2.64 14.56
C VAL A 32 -3.19 2.74 13.43
N TYR A 33 -4.45 3.03 13.75
CA TYR A 33 -5.48 3.26 12.74
C TYR A 33 -5.82 4.73 12.61
N ILE A 34 -5.73 5.27 11.40
CA ILE A 34 -6.07 6.67 11.11
C ILE A 34 -7.34 6.73 10.27
N ASN A 35 -8.30 7.54 10.70
CA ASN A 35 -9.56 7.69 9.99
C ASN A 35 -9.43 8.61 8.76
N LYS A 36 -10.55 8.83 8.05
CA LYS A 36 -10.60 9.67 6.84
C LYS A 36 -10.28 11.16 7.02
N LYS A 37 -10.14 11.62 8.27
CA LYS A 37 -9.80 13.00 8.65
C LYS A 37 -8.35 13.13 9.16
N GLY A 38 -7.57 12.05 9.14
CA GLY A 38 -6.23 12.04 9.74
C GLY A 38 -6.23 11.85 11.26
N GLU A 39 -7.37 11.51 11.87
CA GLU A 39 -7.48 11.36 13.32
C GLU A 39 -7.21 9.91 13.74
N LEU A 40 -6.48 9.73 14.84
CA LEU A 40 -6.23 8.42 15.44
C LEU A 40 -7.53 7.80 15.95
N LYS A 41 -7.71 6.51 15.69
CA LYS A 41 -8.87 5.73 16.07
C LYS A 41 -8.42 4.46 16.77
N ASP A 42 -8.99 4.19 17.94
CA ASP A 42 -8.70 2.97 18.68
C ASP A 42 -9.26 1.74 17.94
N PRO A 43 -8.46 0.70 17.67
CA PRO A 43 -8.85 -0.46 16.88
C PRO A 43 -9.84 -1.39 17.59
N THR A 44 -9.91 -1.35 18.92
CA THR A 44 -10.78 -2.19 19.76
C THR A 44 -12.16 -1.55 19.92
N THR A 45 -12.19 -0.26 20.25
CA THR A 45 -13.44 0.47 20.54
C THR A 45 -14.01 1.18 19.32
N GLY A 46 -13.18 1.46 18.32
CA GLY A 46 -13.56 2.29 17.19
C GLY A 46 -13.82 3.76 17.54
N LYS A 47 -13.45 4.22 18.74
CA LYS A 47 -13.57 5.62 19.12
C LYS A 47 -12.39 6.43 18.60
N ILE A 48 -12.63 7.70 18.30
CA ILE A 48 -11.58 8.64 17.92
C ILE A 48 -10.83 9.05 19.20
N VAL A 49 -9.51 9.07 19.12
CA VAL A 49 -8.64 9.59 20.18
C VAL A 49 -8.48 11.08 19.92
N THR A 50 -9.16 11.91 20.73
CA THR A 50 -9.43 13.31 20.39
C THR A 50 -8.42 14.31 20.95
N SER A 51 -7.80 14.02 22.10
CA SER A 51 -6.84 14.94 22.70
C SER A 51 -5.41 14.55 22.33
N ASP A 52 -4.52 15.53 22.23
CA ASP A 52 -3.11 15.27 21.96
C ASP A 52 -2.45 14.42 23.06
N ASP A 53 -2.87 14.60 24.32
CA ASP A 53 -2.41 13.80 25.46
C ASP A 53 -2.85 12.35 25.34
N ASP A 54 -4.11 12.08 24.96
CA ASP A 54 -4.58 10.70 24.75
C ASP A 54 -3.84 10.04 23.57
N ILE A 55 -3.54 10.80 22.51
CA ILE A 55 -2.73 10.32 21.39
C ILE A 55 -1.33 9.95 21.89
N ASN A 56 -0.70 10.82 22.69
CA ASN A 56 0.62 10.58 23.24
C ASN A 56 0.63 9.35 24.16
N ILE A 57 -0.37 9.20 25.04
CA ILE A 57 -0.54 8.02 25.90
C ILE A 57 -0.69 6.76 25.05
N TYR A 58 -1.55 6.80 24.03
CA TYR A 58 -1.77 5.66 23.14
C TYR A 58 -0.48 5.22 22.45
N ILE A 59 0.28 6.17 21.89
CA ILE A 59 1.53 5.88 21.18
C ILE A 59 2.64 5.44 22.13
N ASN A 60 2.77 6.08 23.30
CA ASN A 60 3.71 5.67 24.32
C ASN A 60 3.44 4.23 24.78
N ASN A 61 2.18 3.80 24.90
CA ASN A 61 1.86 2.40 25.26
C ASN A 61 2.39 1.41 24.21
N ILE A 62 2.24 1.69 22.91
CA ILE A 62 2.79 0.85 21.83
C ILE A 62 4.31 0.76 21.94
N ILE A 63 4.98 1.90 22.20
CA ILE A 63 6.45 1.94 22.34
C ILE A 63 6.90 1.19 23.58
N GLU A 64 6.25 1.40 24.73
CA GLU A 64 6.54 0.69 25.98
C GLU A 64 6.33 -0.83 25.81
N ASP A 65 5.31 -1.27 25.07
CA ASP A 65 5.07 -2.69 24.79
C ASP A 65 6.13 -3.29 23.86
N PHE A 66 6.59 -2.52 22.87
CA PHE A 66 7.78 -2.90 22.09
C PHE A 66 9.01 -3.05 22.99
N GLU A 67 9.30 -2.09 23.87
CA GLU A 67 10.43 -2.15 24.79
C GLU A 67 10.34 -3.36 25.75
N LYS A 68 9.17 -3.59 26.34
CA LYS A 68 8.88 -4.73 27.23
C LYS A 68 9.03 -6.08 26.51
N SER A 69 8.78 -6.13 25.21
CA SER A 69 8.94 -7.35 24.42
C SER A 69 10.41 -7.82 24.32
N GLY A 70 11.39 -6.92 24.56
CA GLY A 70 12.82 -7.22 24.43
C GLY A 70 13.30 -7.45 22.99
N LYS A 71 12.41 -7.31 22.01
CA LYS A 71 12.73 -7.52 20.59
C LYS A 71 13.61 -6.39 20.06
N LYS A 72 14.52 -6.74 19.13
CA LYS A 72 15.49 -5.80 18.55
C LYS A 72 15.05 -5.21 17.22
N LYS A 73 14.02 -5.80 16.59
CA LYS A 73 13.50 -5.41 15.29
C LYS A 73 12.06 -4.96 15.39
N ILE A 74 11.66 -4.06 14.50
CA ILE A 74 10.28 -3.63 14.32
C ILE A 74 9.87 -3.91 12.86
N THR A 75 8.76 -4.59 12.68
CA THR A 75 8.11 -4.76 11.37
C THR A 75 6.93 -3.81 11.29
N ILE A 76 7.01 -2.77 10.46
CA ILE A 76 5.90 -1.86 10.20
C ILE A 76 5.19 -2.35 8.94
N PHE A 77 3.95 -2.85 9.08
CA PHE A 77 3.13 -3.29 7.95
C PHE A 77 2.00 -2.31 7.66
N ILE A 78 1.96 -1.81 6.43
CA ILE A 78 0.96 -0.86 5.95
C ILE A 78 0.08 -1.54 4.91
N HIS A 79 -1.20 -1.69 5.26
CA HIS A 79 -2.15 -2.38 4.39
C HIS A 79 -2.52 -1.54 3.15
N GLY A 80 -3.02 -2.24 2.12
CA GLY A 80 -3.49 -1.63 0.87
C GLY A 80 -4.81 -0.86 0.96
N GLY A 81 -5.23 -0.33 -0.19
CA GLY A 81 -6.52 0.36 -0.34
C GLY A 81 -7.72 -0.57 -0.16
N LEU A 82 -8.94 -0.02 -0.29
CA LEU A 82 -10.23 -0.74 -0.25
C LEU A 82 -10.60 -1.40 1.08
N ASN A 83 -9.80 -1.20 2.13
CA ASN A 83 -10.07 -1.71 3.47
C ASN A 83 -10.99 -0.77 4.27
N THR A 84 -12.04 -1.34 4.86
CA THR A 84 -12.81 -0.68 5.91
C THR A 84 -12.11 -0.84 7.25
N PHE A 85 -12.51 -0.04 8.25
CA PHE A 85 -12.00 -0.19 9.63
C PHE A 85 -12.10 -1.62 10.13
N LYS A 86 -13.28 -2.24 9.97
CA LYS A 86 -13.54 -3.62 10.41
C LYS A 86 -12.65 -4.63 9.68
N ASN A 87 -12.49 -4.50 8.36
CA ASN A 87 -11.68 -5.42 7.57
C ASN A 87 -10.18 -5.29 7.93
N ALA A 88 -9.69 -4.05 8.07
CA ALA A 88 -8.31 -3.79 8.45
C ALA A 88 -7.97 -4.35 9.83
N THR A 89 -8.82 -4.11 10.84
CA THR A 89 -8.59 -4.63 12.20
C THR A 89 -8.72 -6.15 12.26
N GLN A 90 -9.68 -6.74 11.55
CA GLN A 90 -9.81 -8.20 11.47
C GLN A 90 -8.61 -8.85 10.77
N LYS A 91 -8.07 -8.22 9.73
CA LYS A 91 -6.89 -8.74 9.03
C LYS A 91 -5.64 -8.65 9.90
N ALA A 92 -5.42 -7.52 10.57
CA ALA A 92 -4.34 -7.37 11.56
C ALA A 92 -4.45 -8.42 12.68
N SER A 93 -5.67 -8.66 13.20
CA SER A 93 -5.92 -9.71 14.18
C SER A 93 -5.52 -11.10 13.67
N GLN A 94 -5.91 -11.47 12.44
CA GLN A 94 -5.56 -12.75 11.84
C GLN A 94 -4.05 -12.90 11.65
N VAL A 95 -3.36 -11.82 11.27
CA VAL A 95 -1.91 -11.83 11.17
C VAL A 95 -1.28 -12.03 12.55
N LEU A 96 -1.70 -11.28 13.56
CA LEU A 96 -1.19 -11.40 14.93
C LEU A 96 -1.35 -12.81 15.52
N GLU A 97 -2.46 -13.49 15.21
CA GLU A 97 -2.70 -14.88 15.63
C GLU A 97 -1.70 -15.88 15.02
N ASN A 98 -1.17 -15.58 13.82
CA ASN A 98 -0.26 -16.46 13.08
C ASN A 98 1.18 -15.93 13.02
N TYR A 99 1.45 -14.79 13.66
CA TYR A 99 2.73 -14.12 13.61
C TYR A 99 3.76 -14.84 14.47
N ASP A 100 4.77 -15.43 13.82
CA ASP A 100 5.74 -16.33 14.43
C ASP A 100 7.18 -15.80 14.42
N ASP A 101 7.39 -14.53 14.05
CA ASP A 101 8.70 -13.90 14.15
C ASP A 101 9.02 -13.51 15.61
N SER A 102 9.85 -14.33 16.26
CA SER A 102 10.33 -14.11 17.63
C SER A 102 11.22 -12.88 17.77
N GLU A 103 11.89 -12.45 16.69
CA GLU A 103 12.90 -11.39 16.72
C GLU A 103 12.33 -9.99 16.45
N SER A 104 11.15 -9.92 15.82
CA SER A 104 10.53 -8.65 15.41
C SER A 104 9.18 -8.36 16.06
N PHE A 105 8.98 -7.12 16.51
CA PHE A 105 7.69 -6.62 16.98
C PHE A 105 6.92 -6.01 15.82
N ILE A 106 5.72 -6.51 15.53
CA ILE A 106 4.92 -6.05 14.39
C ILE A 106 4.00 -4.89 14.79
N ILE A 107 3.97 -3.84 13.96
CA ILE A 107 3.06 -2.70 14.06
C ILE A 107 2.31 -2.56 12.73
N PHE A 108 0.99 -2.56 12.81
CA PHE A 108 0.06 -2.36 11.71
C PHE A 108 -0.29 -0.88 11.57
N VAL A 109 -0.14 -0.34 10.36
CA VAL A 109 -0.65 0.98 10.02
C VAL A 109 -1.92 0.79 9.22
N GLY A 110 -3.04 1.12 9.86
CA GLY A 110 -4.37 1.01 9.30
C GLY A 110 -4.97 2.33 8.88
N TRP A 111 -5.79 2.33 7.82
CA TRP A 111 -6.51 3.53 7.40
C TRP A 111 -7.82 3.26 6.68
N SER A 112 -8.71 4.25 6.72
CA SER A 112 -10.01 4.16 6.05
C SER A 112 -9.87 4.31 4.53
N ALA A 113 -9.86 3.18 3.83
CA ALA A 113 -9.67 3.12 2.38
C ALA A 113 -10.88 2.54 1.62
N GLY A 114 -12.04 2.35 2.26
CA GLY A 114 -13.21 1.74 1.60
C GLY A 114 -13.72 2.54 0.39
N PRO A 115 -13.96 1.90 -0.78
CA PRO A 115 -14.19 2.58 -2.07
C PRO A 115 -15.35 3.58 -2.03
N TYR A 116 -16.50 3.16 -1.50
CA TYR A 116 -17.66 4.04 -1.36
C TYR A 116 -17.38 5.25 -0.48
N SER A 117 -16.70 5.04 0.65
CA SER A 117 -16.37 6.13 1.56
C SER A 117 -15.41 7.16 0.94
N ASN A 118 -14.61 6.74 -0.05
CA ASN A 118 -13.68 7.61 -0.76
C ASN A 118 -14.40 8.40 -1.85
N TYR A 119 -15.23 7.72 -2.67
CA TYR A 119 -16.02 8.39 -3.70
C TYR A 119 -17.00 9.40 -3.10
N TRP A 120 -17.71 9.03 -2.02
CA TRP A 120 -18.60 9.98 -1.33
C TRP A 120 -17.85 11.17 -0.74
N ASP A 121 -16.62 10.96 -0.23
CA ASP A 121 -15.81 12.08 0.25
C ASP A 121 -15.34 12.97 -0.92
N HIS A 122 -14.96 12.39 -2.06
CA HIS A 122 -14.67 13.14 -3.30
C HIS A 122 -15.89 13.99 -3.70
N LEU A 123 -17.05 13.35 -3.86
CA LEU A 123 -18.26 13.98 -4.35
C LEU A 123 -18.77 15.08 -3.40
N LEU A 124 -18.82 14.82 -2.09
CA LEU A 124 -19.51 15.69 -1.14
C LEU A 124 -18.59 16.59 -0.33
N PHE A 125 -17.29 16.30 -0.22
CA PHE A 125 -16.46 16.95 0.80
C PHE A 125 -15.11 17.47 0.32
N ILE A 126 -14.51 16.95 -0.74
CA ILE A 126 -13.15 17.35 -1.16
C ILE A 126 -13.18 18.30 -2.36
N ARG A 127 -12.56 19.48 -2.25
CA ARG A 127 -12.36 20.42 -3.36
C ARG A 127 -10.96 20.99 -3.30
N ASN A 128 -10.23 20.98 -4.42
CA ASN A 128 -8.86 21.50 -4.50
C ASN A 128 -7.93 20.98 -3.38
N GLY A 129 -8.04 19.69 -3.04
CA GLY A 129 -7.25 19.06 -1.97
C GLY A 129 -7.71 19.38 -0.54
N GLU A 130 -8.69 20.25 -0.35
CA GLU A 130 -9.22 20.66 0.97
C GLU A 130 -10.58 20.01 1.26
N ARG A 131 -10.82 19.65 2.52
CA ARG A 131 -12.15 19.23 2.98
C ARG A 131 -13.07 20.44 3.20
N ARG A 132 -14.05 20.64 2.33
CA ARG A 132 -15.05 21.73 2.38
C ARG A 132 -16.47 21.20 2.67
N PRO A 133 -16.87 21.05 3.95
CA PRO A 133 -18.13 20.41 4.32
C PRO A 133 -19.40 21.13 3.85
N HIS A 134 -19.34 22.45 3.63
CA HIS A 134 -20.49 23.23 3.18
C HIS A 134 -20.51 23.45 1.66
N LEU A 135 -19.35 23.72 1.06
CA LEU A 135 -19.25 23.96 -0.39
C LEU A 135 -19.31 22.66 -1.20
N GLY A 136 -18.82 21.57 -0.64
CA GLY A 136 -18.81 20.26 -1.29
C GLY A 136 -20.20 19.78 -1.69
N PRO A 137 -21.21 19.74 -0.79
CA PRO A 137 -22.56 19.32 -1.16
C PRO A 137 -23.21 20.23 -2.22
N ILE A 138 -22.98 21.54 -2.14
CA ILE A 138 -23.51 22.52 -3.11
C ILE A 138 -22.96 22.28 -4.51
N THR A 139 -21.66 21.98 -4.61
CA THR A 139 -20.99 21.76 -5.90
C THR A 139 -21.08 20.31 -6.38
N SER A 140 -21.51 19.38 -5.52
CA SER A 140 -21.57 17.94 -5.82
C SER A 140 -22.37 17.57 -7.07
N PRO A 141 -23.50 18.24 -7.42
CA PRO A 141 -24.20 17.90 -8.66
C PRO A 141 -23.35 18.21 -9.90
N PHE A 142 -22.56 19.28 -9.88
CA PHE A 142 -21.69 19.65 -11.00
C PHE A 142 -20.51 18.69 -11.13
N ILE A 143 -19.89 18.30 -10.01
CA ILE A 143 -18.82 17.28 -10.01
C ILE A 143 -19.35 15.93 -10.50
N LEU A 144 -20.54 15.51 -10.06
CA LEU A 144 -21.14 14.28 -10.55
C LEU A 144 -21.39 14.32 -12.07
N ILE A 145 -21.85 15.45 -12.59
CA ILE A 145 -22.06 15.63 -14.03
C ILE A 145 -20.72 15.59 -14.77
N GLU A 146 -19.67 16.22 -14.22
CA GLU A 146 -18.31 16.18 -14.75
C GLU A 146 -17.76 14.75 -14.79
N ASP A 147 -17.83 14.01 -13.69
CA ASP A 147 -17.39 12.61 -13.60
C ASP A 147 -18.12 11.70 -14.61
N ILE A 148 -19.44 11.92 -14.78
CA ILE A 148 -20.25 11.19 -15.78
C ILE A 148 -19.85 11.59 -17.20
N ALA A 149 -19.59 12.87 -17.46
CA ALA A 149 -19.18 13.34 -18.78
C ALA A 149 -17.78 12.82 -19.15
N GLU A 150 -16.82 12.87 -18.22
CA GLU A 150 -15.47 12.32 -18.38
C GLU A 150 -15.55 10.82 -18.64
N SER A 151 -16.30 10.08 -17.81
CA SER A 151 -16.62 8.66 -17.97
C SER A 151 -17.11 8.30 -19.38
N VAL A 152 -18.15 9.01 -19.85
CA VAL A 152 -18.75 8.76 -21.18
C VAL A 152 -17.74 9.08 -22.29
N SER A 153 -16.98 10.16 -22.16
CA SER A 153 -15.99 10.56 -23.15
C SER A 153 -14.82 9.58 -23.28
N HIS A 154 -14.41 8.95 -22.18
CA HIS A 154 -13.32 7.97 -22.15
C HIS A 154 -13.75 6.55 -22.47
N THR A 155 -15.06 6.25 -22.44
CA THR A 155 -15.61 4.91 -22.68
C THR A 155 -15.10 4.24 -23.96
N PRO A 156 -15.10 4.89 -25.16
CA PRO A 156 -14.63 4.25 -26.38
C PRO A 156 -13.15 3.86 -26.31
N ARG A 157 -12.33 4.72 -25.66
CA ARG A 157 -10.92 4.47 -25.43
C ARG A 157 -10.73 3.29 -24.48
N ALA A 158 -11.41 3.30 -23.33
CA ALA A 158 -11.30 2.24 -22.33
C ALA A 158 -11.70 0.86 -22.88
N ILE A 159 -12.78 0.81 -23.68
CA ILE A 159 -13.21 -0.40 -24.39
C ILE A 159 -12.11 -0.87 -25.36
N THR A 160 -11.57 0.03 -26.17
CA THR A 160 -10.55 -0.30 -27.18
C THR A 160 -9.28 -0.82 -26.50
N GLU A 161 -8.81 -0.16 -25.46
CA GLU A 161 -7.64 -0.59 -24.68
C GLU A 161 -7.89 -1.92 -23.97
N SER A 162 -9.09 -2.15 -23.42
CA SER A 162 -9.47 -3.42 -22.80
C SER A 162 -9.49 -4.57 -23.80
N VAL A 163 -10.02 -4.35 -25.02
CA VAL A 163 -10.01 -5.34 -26.10
C VAL A 163 -8.59 -5.60 -26.60
N MET A 164 -7.79 -4.56 -26.82
CA MET A 164 -6.42 -4.70 -27.32
C MET A 164 -5.48 -5.37 -26.31
N SER A 165 -5.55 -4.96 -25.03
CA SER A 165 -4.76 -5.57 -23.95
C SER A 165 -5.13 -7.04 -23.77
N GLN A 166 -6.41 -7.40 -23.76
CA GLN A 166 -6.83 -8.79 -23.61
C GLN A 166 -6.52 -9.64 -24.86
N ALA A 167 -6.58 -9.06 -26.07
CA ALA A 167 -6.16 -9.74 -27.29
C ALA A 167 -4.64 -9.99 -27.35
N SER A 168 -3.84 -9.37 -26.49
CA SER A 168 -2.40 -9.64 -26.37
C SER A 168 -2.06 -10.82 -25.44
N VAL A 169 -2.99 -11.21 -24.56
CA VAL A 169 -2.79 -12.27 -23.55
C VAL A 169 -2.70 -13.70 -24.14
N PRO A 170 -3.54 -14.14 -25.11
CA PRO A 170 -3.45 -15.49 -25.66
C PRO A 170 -2.44 -15.65 -26.79
N LYS A 171 -1.81 -14.58 -27.29
CA LYS A 171 -1.04 -14.67 -28.53
C LYS A 171 0.26 -15.45 -28.30
N PRO A 172 0.43 -16.63 -28.92
CA PRO A 172 1.60 -17.47 -28.72
C PRO A 172 2.82 -16.77 -29.32
N LYS A 173 3.95 -16.72 -28.59
CA LYS A 173 5.40 -16.57 -28.96
C LYS A 173 5.85 -15.79 -30.23
N ALA A 174 4.98 -15.26 -31.06
CA ALA A 174 5.22 -14.85 -32.45
C ALA A 174 4.90 -13.37 -32.70
N PHE A 175 4.21 -12.69 -31.78
CA PHE A 175 3.98 -11.25 -31.83
C PHE A 175 4.44 -10.60 -30.53
N ASP A 176 5.76 -10.42 -30.45
CA ASP A 176 6.44 -9.71 -29.36
C ASP A 176 5.97 -8.23 -29.39
N SER A 177 5.09 -7.85 -28.47
CA SER A 177 4.54 -6.49 -28.40
C SER A 177 5.68 -5.48 -28.19
N LYS A 178 5.47 -4.20 -28.52
CA LYS A 178 6.50 -3.16 -28.27
C LYS A 178 6.91 -3.15 -26.78
N GLU A 179 5.96 -3.38 -25.89
CA GLU A 179 6.22 -3.43 -24.44
C GLU A 179 7.01 -4.68 -24.04
N GLU A 180 6.69 -5.84 -24.61
CA GLU A 180 7.39 -7.10 -24.33
C GLU A 180 8.83 -7.08 -24.87
N LYS A 181 9.04 -6.53 -26.06
CA LYS A 181 10.37 -6.26 -26.62
C LYS A 181 11.20 -5.36 -25.71
N ALA A 182 10.60 -4.25 -25.25
CA ALA A 182 11.27 -3.31 -24.36
C ALA A 182 11.60 -3.95 -23.00
N TYR A 183 10.67 -4.75 -22.46
CA TYR A 183 10.89 -5.56 -21.26
C TYR A 183 12.05 -6.53 -21.44
N ARG A 184 12.06 -7.35 -22.49
CA ARG A 184 13.13 -8.34 -22.77
C ARG A 184 14.48 -7.67 -22.93
N SER A 185 14.54 -6.51 -23.59
CA SER A 185 15.76 -5.72 -23.72
C SER A 185 16.26 -5.24 -22.36
N SER A 186 15.36 -4.69 -21.54
CA SER A 186 15.71 -4.16 -20.21
C SER A 186 16.16 -5.28 -19.26
N LEU A 187 15.49 -6.43 -19.31
CA LEU A 187 15.86 -7.61 -18.52
C LEU A 187 17.28 -8.08 -18.85
N LYS A 188 17.63 -8.19 -20.13
CA LYS A 188 19.00 -8.56 -20.56
C LYS A 188 20.06 -7.57 -20.04
N MET A 189 19.76 -6.27 -20.01
CA MET A 189 20.67 -5.26 -19.47
C MET A 189 20.85 -5.39 -17.95
N LEU A 190 19.81 -5.78 -17.22
CA LEU A 190 19.89 -5.97 -15.76
C LEU A 190 20.57 -7.29 -15.36
N GLU A 191 20.50 -8.30 -16.22
CA GLU A 191 21.17 -9.59 -16.02
C GLU A 191 22.70 -9.52 -16.26
N SER A 192 23.16 -8.53 -17.05
CA SER A 192 24.57 -8.40 -17.45
C SER A 192 25.07 -6.95 -17.36
N PRO A 193 25.86 -6.57 -16.33
CA PRO A 193 26.29 -7.37 -15.17
C PRO A 193 25.14 -7.53 -14.16
N LYS A 194 25.10 -8.64 -13.40
CA LYS A 194 24.10 -8.94 -12.35
C LYS A 194 24.13 -7.91 -11.20
N LEU A 195 23.73 -6.68 -11.49
CA LEU A 195 23.78 -5.56 -10.55
C LEU A 195 22.53 -5.57 -9.65
N ILE A 196 21.39 -6.02 -10.18
CA ILE A 196 20.11 -6.15 -9.46
C ILE A 196 19.78 -7.63 -9.27
N ASN A 197 19.25 -7.99 -8.10
CA ASN A 197 18.82 -9.35 -7.82
C ASN A 197 17.42 -9.57 -8.41
N ILE A 198 17.33 -10.32 -9.51
CA ILE A 198 16.06 -10.64 -10.17
C ILE A 198 15.68 -12.08 -9.87
N ARG A 199 14.46 -12.29 -9.37
CA ARG A 199 13.87 -13.60 -9.11
C ARG A 199 12.54 -13.73 -9.81
N MET A 200 12.34 -14.86 -10.49
CA MET A 200 11.09 -15.20 -11.15
C MET A 200 10.71 -16.61 -10.70
N THR A 201 9.52 -16.77 -10.16
CA THR A 201 9.00 -18.05 -9.65
C THR A 201 7.80 -18.49 -10.48
N GLY A 202 7.52 -19.79 -10.50
CA GLY A 202 6.36 -20.36 -11.21
C GLY A 202 6.44 -20.25 -12.74
N GLU A 203 5.34 -20.65 -13.40
CA GLU A 203 5.20 -20.56 -14.85
C GLU A 203 4.81 -19.13 -15.27
N THR A 204 5.14 -18.71 -16.49
CA THR A 204 4.77 -17.37 -17.02
C THR A 204 3.64 -17.44 -18.07
N THR A 205 3.24 -18.65 -18.45
CA THR A 205 2.21 -18.91 -19.47
C THR A 205 1.20 -19.89 -18.91
N GLY A 206 0.03 -19.40 -18.51
CA GLY A 206 -1.02 -20.23 -17.92
C GLY A 206 -2.45 -19.88 -18.34
N LEU A 207 -2.62 -18.94 -19.28
CA LEU A 207 -3.94 -18.52 -19.74
C LEU A 207 -4.25 -19.19 -21.08
N ASN A 208 -5.31 -19.99 -21.10
CA ASN A 208 -5.84 -20.59 -22.31
C ASN A 208 -6.88 -19.66 -22.95
N MET A 209 -7.18 -19.85 -24.24
CA MET A 209 -8.25 -19.10 -24.93
C MET A 209 -9.60 -19.13 -24.19
N LYS A 210 -9.88 -20.21 -23.44
CA LYS A 210 -11.08 -20.37 -22.61
C LYS A 210 -11.13 -19.39 -21.43
N ASP A 211 -9.98 -19.01 -20.89
CA ASP A 211 -9.88 -18.02 -19.81
C ASP A 211 -10.16 -16.60 -20.34
N ILE A 212 -10.12 -16.40 -21.66
CA ILE A 212 -10.20 -15.09 -22.34
C ILE A 212 -11.55 -14.90 -23.05
N LEU A 213 -12.30 -15.96 -23.33
CA LEU A 213 -13.62 -15.88 -23.98
C LEU A 213 -14.68 -14.98 -23.30
N PRO A 214 -14.64 -14.67 -21.99
CA PRO A 214 -15.55 -13.67 -21.39
C PRO A 214 -15.26 -12.20 -21.76
N VAL A 215 -14.38 -11.94 -22.74
CA VAL A 215 -14.09 -10.60 -23.31
C VAL A 215 -15.35 -9.91 -23.83
N ILE A 216 -16.33 -10.64 -24.34
CA ILE A 216 -17.58 -10.10 -24.90
C ILE A 216 -18.72 -10.23 -23.87
N ASN A 217 -18.50 -9.72 -22.66
CA ASN A 217 -19.59 -9.55 -21.70
C ASN A 217 -20.24 -8.18 -21.93
N PRO A 218 -21.47 -8.09 -22.48
CA PRO A 218 -22.15 -6.81 -22.72
C PRO A 218 -22.32 -5.97 -21.44
N ILE A 219 -22.33 -6.62 -20.26
CA ILE A 219 -22.37 -5.92 -18.98
C ILE A 219 -21.12 -5.06 -18.76
N LYS A 220 -19.93 -5.53 -19.20
CA LYS A 220 -18.67 -4.77 -19.08
C LYS A 220 -18.69 -3.46 -19.87
N PHE A 221 -19.37 -3.43 -21.02
CA PHE A 221 -19.51 -2.21 -21.83
C PHE A 221 -20.38 -1.16 -21.14
N ILE A 222 -21.29 -1.60 -20.26
CA ILE A 222 -22.17 -0.72 -19.49
C ILE A 222 -21.47 -0.26 -18.21
N THR A 223 -20.67 -1.11 -17.57
CA THR A 223 -20.03 -0.82 -16.27
C THR A 223 -18.65 -0.19 -16.36
N ALA A 224 -17.86 -0.48 -17.41
CA ALA A 224 -16.53 0.12 -17.62
C ALA A 224 -16.52 1.67 -17.55
N PRO A 225 -17.49 2.39 -18.14
CA PRO A 225 -17.61 3.83 -17.93
C PRO A 225 -17.67 4.22 -16.45
N PHE A 226 -18.52 3.54 -15.67
CA PHE A 226 -18.70 3.86 -14.25
C PHE A 226 -17.47 3.53 -13.42
N VAL A 227 -16.68 2.52 -13.82
CA VAL A 227 -15.40 2.23 -13.18
C VAL A 227 -14.39 3.32 -13.49
N ASP A 228 -14.30 3.81 -14.73
CA ASP A 228 -13.33 4.83 -15.14
C ASP A 228 -13.59 6.19 -14.47
N GLY A 229 -14.77 6.79 -14.69
CA GLY A 229 -15.06 8.14 -14.18
C GLY A 229 -15.35 8.22 -12.69
N LEU A 230 -16.04 7.23 -12.10
CA LEU A 230 -16.23 7.22 -10.63
C LEU A 230 -14.97 6.71 -9.91
N GLY A 231 -14.14 5.92 -10.60
CA GLY A 231 -12.91 5.34 -10.04
C GLY A 231 -11.79 6.35 -9.91
N SER A 232 -11.62 7.27 -10.86
CA SER A 232 -10.60 8.34 -10.80
C SER A 232 -10.83 9.28 -9.61
N GLY A 233 -12.06 9.78 -9.40
CA GLY A 233 -12.39 10.59 -8.22
C GLY A 233 -12.23 9.84 -6.89
N ALA A 234 -12.62 8.56 -6.86
CA ALA A 234 -12.37 7.69 -5.70
C ALA A 234 -10.87 7.47 -5.44
N TRP A 235 -10.08 7.30 -6.51
CA TRP A 235 -8.63 7.13 -6.48
C TRP A 235 -7.91 8.37 -5.97
N ASP A 236 -8.28 9.56 -6.42
CA ASP A 236 -7.70 10.82 -5.94
C ASP A 236 -7.96 11.02 -4.44
N SER A 237 -9.18 10.71 -4.00
CA SER A 237 -9.56 10.74 -2.58
C SER A 237 -8.75 9.72 -1.76
N MET A 238 -8.54 8.51 -2.28
CA MET A 238 -7.68 7.51 -1.63
C MET A 238 -6.22 7.94 -1.57
N SER A 239 -5.68 8.46 -2.67
CA SER A 239 -4.31 8.95 -2.79
C SER A 239 -4.06 10.06 -1.77
N ARG A 240 -4.95 11.06 -1.71
CA ARG A 240 -4.92 12.11 -0.68
C ARG A 240 -4.92 11.55 0.74
N ARG A 241 -5.71 10.51 1.02
CA ARG A 241 -5.75 9.90 2.36
C ARG A 241 -4.43 9.23 2.74
N THR A 242 -3.67 8.69 1.79
CA THR A 242 -2.33 8.15 2.08
C THR A 242 -1.35 9.22 2.55
N GLU A 243 -1.49 10.45 2.03
CA GLU A 243 -0.75 11.61 2.53
C GLU A 243 -1.22 11.98 3.94
N LEU A 244 -2.53 11.99 4.18
CA LEU A 244 -3.08 12.37 5.49
C LEU A 244 -2.67 11.49 6.67
N LEU A 245 -2.13 10.29 6.43
CA LEU A 245 -1.58 9.45 7.49
C LEU A 245 -0.33 10.05 8.11
N VAL A 246 0.41 10.83 7.33
CA VAL A 246 1.70 11.40 7.74
C VAL A 246 1.66 12.93 7.74
N TYR A 247 0.91 13.54 6.83
CA TYR A 247 0.67 14.98 6.72
C TYR A 247 -0.68 15.32 7.35
N ASN A 248 -0.72 16.04 8.46
CA ASN A 248 -1.99 16.60 8.91
C ASN A 248 -2.48 17.67 7.92
N ASP A 249 -3.80 17.84 7.76
CA ASP A 249 -4.45 18.95 7.04
C ASP A 249 -4.20 20.33 7.72
N SER A 250 -3.16 20.45 8.55
CA SER A 250 -2.87 21.60 9.39
C SER A 250 -2.53 22.86 8.57
N ALA A 251 -2.03 22.70 7.34
CA ALA A 251 -1.81 23.79 6.40
C ALA A 251 -3.09 24.57 6.06
N PHE A 252 -4.22 23.88 5.91
CA PHE A 252 -5.53 24.51 5.70
C PHE A 252 -6.12 25.09 6.99
N LYS A 253 -5.75 24.54 8.14
CA LYS A 253 -6.24 24.99 9.47
C LYS A 253 -5.40 26.11 10.08
N GLY A 254 -4.29 26.52 9.44
CA GLY A 254 -3.34 27.49 10.00
C GLY A 254 -2.62 27.01 11.27
N GLN A 255 -2.61 25.70 11.54
CA GLN A 255 -1.99 25.13 12.72
C GLN A 255 -0.53 24.75 12.40
N LYS A 256 0.41 25.24 13.21
CA LYS A 256 1.85 24.89 13.06
C LYS A 256 2.12 23.53 13.68
N ASN A 257 2.87 22.68 12.97
CA ASN A 257 3.52 21.46 13.46
C ASN A 257 2.62 20.42 14.14
N VAL A 258 1.37 20.24 13.68
CA VAL A 258 0.51 19.17 14.22
C VAL A 258 0.94 17.84 13.62
N LYS A 259 1.65 17.03 14.41
CA LYS A 259 2.09 15.68 14.05
C LYS A 259 0.91 14.71 14.08
N THR A 260 0.83 13.81 13.11
CA THR A 260 -0.16 12.72 13.13
C THR A 260 0.22 11.68 14.19
N GLY A 261 -0.72 10.78 14.56
CA GLY A 261 -0.41 9.66 15.44
C GLY A 261 0.72 8.77 14.89
N LEU A 262 0.74 8.56 13.56
CA LEU A 262 1.82 7.81 12.90
C LEU A 262 3.16 8.54 12.96
N GLU A 263 3.19 9.86 12.75
CA GLU A 263 4.43 10.63 12.88
C GLU A 263 4.97 10.62 14.32
N LYS A 264 4.09 10.74 15.32
CA LYS A 264 4.45 10.59 16.74
C LYS A 264 5.04 9.21 17.05
N LEU A 265 4.46 8.14 16.49
CA LEU A 265 5.00 6.78 16.61
C LEU A 265 6.42 6.68 16.03
N LEU A 266 6.64 7.20 14.83
CA LEU A 266 7.95 7.12 14.16
C LEU A 266 9.03 7.89 14.94
N VAL A 267 8.71 9.07 15.46
CA VAL A 267 9.59 9.83 16.34
C VAL A 267 9.92 9.05 17.61
N GLY A 268 8.91 8.41 18.20
CA GLY A 268 9.09 7.59 19.39
C GLY A 268 9.95 6.35 19.17
N ILE A 269 9.90 5.74 17.98
CA ILE A 269 10.79 4.64 17.58
C ILE A 269 12.23 5.16 17.39
N GLU A 270 12.39 6.36 16.82
CA GLU A 270 13.70 6.95 16.57
C GLU A 270 14.42 7.36 17.86
N CYS A 271 13.68 7.73 18.90
CA CYS A 271 14.14 8.29 20.16
C CYS A 271 15.25 7.49 20.86
N LYS A 272 16.48 7.64 20.36
CA LYS A 272 17.75 7.30 20.98
C LYS A 272 18.78 8.33 20.52
N GLU A 273 19.21 9.13 21.50
CA GLU A 273 20.44 9.95 21.57
C GLU A 273 20.40 11.47 21.24
N LYS A 274 20.44 12.28 22.32
CA LYS A 274 21.44 13.32 22.61
C LYS A 274 21.22 13.88 24.03
N ILE A 275 22.09 13.53 24.98
CA ILE A 275 22.27 14.32 26.21
C ILE A 275 23.72 14.32 26.60
N ASP A 276 24.28 15.52 26.55
CA ASP A 276 25.55 15.91 27.16
C ASP A 276 25.30 17.35 27.62
N THR A 277 25.57 17.84 28.83
CA THR A 277 26.31 17.39 30.02
C THR A 277 25.60 18.00 31.26
N LYS A 278 25.81 17.39 32.44
CA LYS A 278 25.47 17.87 33.81
C LYS A 278 24.07 17.59 34.35
N SER A 279 23.78 16.33 34.67
CA SER A 279 23.12 16.01 35.93
C SER A 279 23.42 14.58 36.36
N GLN A 280 24.44 14.43 37.22
CA GLN A 280 24.46 13.31 38.14
C GLN A 280 23.34 13.53 39.15
N ILE A 281 22.26 12.76 39.09
CA ILE A 281 21.42 12.50 40.27
C ILE A 281 20.95 11.04 40.25
N ASN A 282 21.45 10.29 41.23
CA ASN A 282 20.88 9.12 41.91
C ASN A 282 19.64 8.45 41.29
N GLY A 283 19.86 7.34 40.58
CA GLY A 283 18.98 6.15 40.64
C GLY A 283 17.56 6.23 40.07
N THR A 284 17.13 7.33 39.47
CA THR A 284 15.81 7.43 38.82
C THR A 284 15.94 7.38 37.30
N GLU A 285 15.10 6.58 36.64
CA GLU A 285 15.02 6.55 35.17
C GLU A 285 14.60 7.93 34.66
N GLU A 286 15.49 8.61 33.93
CA GLU A 286 15.22 9.95 33.42
C GLU A 286 14.64 9.87 31.99
N TYR A 287 13.54 10.57 31.74
CA TYR A 287 12.84 10.58 30.46
C TYR A 287 12.97 11.98 29.80
N LEU A 288 13.24 12.02 28.50
CA LEU A 288 13.03 13.19 27.65
C LEU A 288 11.59 13.18 27.15
N ASN A 289 10.98 14.36 27.03
CA ASN A 289 9.70 14.50 26.35
C ASN A 289 9.94 15.19 25.00
N ILE A 290 9.74 14.47 23.90
CA ILE A 290 9.83 15.01 22.54
C ILE A 290 8.42 14.96 21.93
N ASP A 291 7.80 16.12 21.74
CA ASP A 291 6.43 16.26 21.20
C ASP A 291 5.37 15.42 21.94
N GLY A 292 5.51 15.29 23.26
CA GLY A 292 4.60 14.48 24.10
C GLY A 292 4.98 13.00 24.23
N ILE A 293 6.01 12.56 23.52
CA ILE A 293 6.52 11.19 23.56
C ILE A 293 7.61 11.07 24.62
N ARG A 294 7.44 10.11 25.53
CA ARG A 294 8.39 9.85 26.62
C ARG A 294 9.53 8.98 26.08
N CYS A 295 10.68 9.59 25.85
CA CYS A 295 11.88 8.98 25.33
C CYS A 295 12.87 8.71 26.47
N ARG A 296 13.28 7.45 26.67
CA ARG A 296 14.19 7.10 27.77
C ARG A 296 15.61 7.63 27.50
N LYS A 297 16.18 8.36 28.46
CA LYS A 297 17.60 8.74 28.45
C LYS A 297 18.43 7.52 28.86
N ARG A 298 19.28 6.99 27.99
CA ARG A 298 20.19 5.88 28.32
C ARG A 298 21.62 6.40 28.37
N SER A 299 22.31 6.20 29.51
CA SER A 299 23.74 6.43 29.65
C SER A 299 24.52 5.32 28.94
N GLU A 300 25.35 5.70 27.98
CA GLU A 300 26.54 5.03 27.39
C GLU A 300 26.52 3.53 27.01
N PHE A 301 25.47 2.76 27.28
CA PHE A 301 25.39 1.36 26.87
C PHE A 301 24.76 1.24 25.47
N GLN A 302 25.62 1.32 24.45
CA GLN A 302 25.41 0.97 23.02
C GLN A 302 23.94 0.94 22.58
N ALA A 303 23.44 2.12 22.25
CA ALA A 303 22.09 2.38 21.76
C ALA A 303 21.89 1.87 20.32
N ASN A 304 21.77 0.57 20.10
CA ASN A 304 21.33 0.10 18.80
C ASN A 304 19.87 0.56 18.57
N LYS A 305 19.68 1.51 17.64
CA LYS A 305 18.36 1.86 17.09
C LYS A 305 17.71 0.56 16.57
N PRO A 306 16.41 0.31 16.82
CA PRO A 306 15.78 -0.90 16.36
C PRO A 306 15.88 -1.02 14.85
N ALA A 307 16.20 -2.21 14.33
CA ALA A 307 16.23 -2.44 12.90
C ALA A 307 14.79 -2.49 12.38
N ILE A 308 14.48 -1.69 11.35
CA ILE A 308 13.13 -1.51 10.84
C ILE A 308 12.95 -2.26 9.53
N THR A 309 11.93 -3.09 9.46
CA THR A 309 11.40 -3.65 8.22
C THR A 309 10.10 -2.91 7.89
N LEU A 310 10.13 -2.10 6.83
CA LEU A 310 8.98 -1.32 6.36
C LEU A 310 8.30 -2.04 5.20
N ILE A 311 7.08 -2.50 5.39
CA ILE A 311 6.33 -3.27 4.40
C ILE A 311 5.08 -2.51 3.97
N GLY A 312 4.97 -2.18 2.68
CA GLY A 312 3.78 -1.59 2.09
C GLY A 312 3.13 -2.56 1.09
N HIS A 313 1.83 -2.79 1.23
CA HIS A 313 1.05 -3.54 0.24
C HIS A 313 0.17 -2.59 -0.57
N SER A 314 0.17 -2.69 -1.90
CA SER A 314 -0.69 -1.86 -2.76
C SER A 314 -0.52 -0.37 -2.45
N MET A 315 -1.60 0.36 -2.15
CA MET A 315 -1.54 1.77 -1.73
C MET A 315 -0.77 2.02 -0.43
N GLY A 316 -0.55 1.00 0.40
CA GLY A 316 0.34 1.10 1.56
C GLY A 316 1.78 1.49 1.18
N THR A 317 2.20 1.23 -0.06
CA THR A 317 3.50 1.69 -0.58
C THR A 317 3.61 3.20 -0.76
N MET A 318 2.49 3.90 -1.00
CA MET A 318 2.46 5.37 -1.04
C MET A 318 2.67 5.95 0.35
N VAL A 319 2.07 5.32 1.36
CA VAL A 319 2.31 5.67 2.77
C VAL A 319 3.75 5.38 3.16
N ALA A 320 4.32 4.25 2.72
CA ALA A 320 5.72 3.92 2.95
C ALA A 320 6.65 4.98 2.34
N ASN A 321 6.38 5.47 1.12
CA ASN A 321 7.10 6.60 0.53
C ASN A 321 7.02 7.86 1.41
N ASN A 322 5.83 8.20 1.92
CA ASN A 322 5.67 9.36 2.82
C ASN A 322 6.47 9.20 4.12
N ILE A 323 6.55 7.97 4.66
CA ILE A 323 7.39 7.66 5.83
C ILE A 323 8.87 7.84 5.50
N LEU A 324 9.35 7.24 4.40
CA LEU A 324 10.76 7.32 3.97
C LEU A 324 11.19 8.77 3.70
N SER A 325 10.30 9.58 3.11
CA SER A 325 10.55 10.99 2.82
C SER A 325 10.75 11.82 4.09
N ARG A 326 9.94 11.57 5.14
CA ARG A 326 9.97 12.37 6.37
C ARG A 326 10.92 11.84 7.43
N GLN A 327 11.18 10.54 7.43
CA GLN A 327 12.00 9.87 8.44
C GLN A 327 13.15 9.07 7.80
N PRO A 328 13.97 9.69 6.92
CA PRO A 328 15.03 8.98 6.21
C PRO A 328 16.17 8.50 7.13
N ASP A 329 16.20 8.93 8.40
CA ASP A 329 17.21 8.60 9.41
C ASP A 329 16.88 7.37 10.27
N LEU A 330 15.68 6.80 10.11
CA LEU A 330 15.32 5.55 10.73
C LEU A 330 16.25 4.42 10.25
N ASN A 331 16.54 3.47 11.14
CA ASN A 331 17.45 2.36 10.89
C ASN A 331 16.76 1.27 10.03
N TYR A 332 16.50 1.59 8.76
CA TYR A 332 15.84 0.67 7.83
C TYR A 332 16.77 -0.50 7.49
N GLN A 333 16.37 -1.70 7.85
CA GLN A 333 17.03 -2.92 7.39
C GLN A 333 16.44 -3.38 6.05
N ASN A 334 15.11 -3.36 5.95
CA ASN A 334 14.40 -3.82 4.76
C ASN A 334 13.25 -2.85 4.41
N ILE A 335 13.09 -2.57 3.13
CA ILE A 335 11.93 -1.88 2.55
C ILE A 335 11.28 -2.86 1.58
N VAL A 336 10.02 -3.22 1.80
CA VAL A 336 9.33 -4.29 1.07
C VAL A 336 8.04 -3.76 0.48
N TYR A 337 7.97 -3.73 -0.84
CA TYR A 337 6.83 -3.25 -1.60
C TYR A 337 6.13 -4.45 -2.24
N MET A 338 4.87 -4.68 -1.90
CA MET A 338 4.09 -5.80 -2.40
C MET A 338 2.98 -5.29 -3.30
N GLY A 339 3.00 -5.63 -4.59
CA GLY A 339 2.05 -5.10 -5.57
C GLY A 339 1.96 -3.57 -5.49
N ALA A 340 3.10 -2.87 -5.52
CA ALA A 340 3.14 -1.43 -5.24
C ALA A 340 2.23 -0.58 -6.14
N ALA A 341 1.32 0.17 -5.53
CA ALA A 341 0.55 1.20 -6.22
C ALA A 341 1.31 2.54 -6.32
N ALA A 342 2.44 2.69 -5.60
CA ALA A 342 3.34 3.83 -5.75
C ALA A 342 3.88 3.95 -7.19
N LYS A 343 4.10 5.19 -7.64
CA LYS A 343 4.64 5.46 -8.98
C LYS A 343 6.15 5.19 -9.01
N LEU A 344 6.65 4.87 -10.20
CA LEU A 344 8.08 4.69 -10.45
C LEU A 344 8.91 5.92 -10.04
N LYS A 345 8.43 7.13 -10.35
CA LYS A 345 9.11 8.37 -9.91
C LYS A 345 9.14 8.55 -8.40
N ASP A 346 8.13 8.07 -7.68
CA ASP A 346 8.08 8.18 -6.22
C ASP A 346 9.06 7.19 -5.58
N LEU A 347 9.28 6.04 -6.22
CA LEU A 347 10.31 5.10 -5.83
C LEU A 347 11.71 5.72 -5.96
N GLU A 348 11.97 6.39 -7.08
CA GLU A 348 13.20 7.15 -7.30
C GLU A 348 13.39 8.26 -6.25
N ALA A 349 12.33 9.03 -5.97
CA ALA A 349 12.41 10.16 -5.05
C ALA A 349 12.53 9.76 -3.56
N ASN A 350 11.99 8.61 -3.16
CA ASN A 350 11.85 8.27 -1.73
C ASN A 350 12.65 7.02 -1.29
N VAL A 351 12.77 5.99 -2.14
CA VAL A 351 13.52 4.77 -1.78
C VAL A 351 15.01 4.93 -2.06
N VAL A 352 15.37 5.48 -3.24
CA VAL A 352 16.78 5.61 -3.65
C VAL A 352 17.61 6.42 -2.65
N PRO A 353 17.16 7.58 -2.13
CA PRO A 353 17.96 8.33 -1.15
C PRO A 353 18.24 7.52 0.13
N VAL A 354 17.28 6.72 0.59
CA VAL A 354 17.44 5.85 1.76
C VAL A 354 18.45 4.73 1.48
N LEU A 355 18.39 4.09 0.31
CA LEU A 355 19.38 3.08 -0.08
C LEU A 355 20.80 3.67 -0.20
N LEU A 356 20.91 4.88 -0.75
CA LEU A 356 22.21 5.55 -0.87
C LEU A 356 22.79 5.94 0.49
N LYS A 357 21.95 6.35 1.44
CA LYS A 357 22.34 6.72 2.80
C LYS A 357 22.70 5.51 3.66
N HIS A 358 21.90 4.45 3.58
CA HIS A 358 22.02 3.25 4.41
C HIS A 358 22.43 2.06 3.55
N LYS A 359 23.74 1.82 3.46
CA LYS A 359 24.31 0.81 2.53
C LYS A 359 23.90 -0.63 2.83
N GLU A 360 23.46 -0.91 4.05
CA GLU A 360 22.98 -2.24 4.48
C GLU A 360 21.48 -2.44 4.23
N THR A 361 20.72 -1.37 3.99
CA THR A 361 19.28 -1.47 3.70
C THR A 361 19.06 -2.22 2.40
N LYS A 362 18.12 -3.15 2.39
CA LYS A 362 17.69 -3.85 1.17
C LYS A 362 16.30 -3.39 0.76
N PHE A 363 16.08 -3.25 -0.54
CA PHE A 363 14.77 -2.97 -1.12
C PHE A 363 14.25 -4.19 -1.88
N TYR A 364 13.01 -4.58 -1.59
CA TYR A 364 12.31 -5.68 -2.25
C TYR A 364 11.06 -5.15 -2.92
N ASN A 365 10.89 -5.45 -4.21
CA ASN A 365 9.65 -5.19 -4.94
C ASN A 365 9.06 -6.51 -5.43
N LEU A 366 7.89 -6.85 -4.91
CA LEU A 366 7.14 -8.06 -5.21
C LEU A 366 6.04 -7.73 -6.20
N SER A 367 6.02 -8.45 -7.32
CA SER A 367 5.08 -8.27 -8.42
C SER A 367 4.42 -9.60 -8.77
N LEU A 368 3.18 -9.56 -9.23
CA LEU A 368 2.62 -10.70 -9.94
C LEU A 368 3.17 -10.75 -11.36
N ASP A 369 3.03 -11.92 -11.99
CA ASP A 369 3.25 -12.03 -13.41
C ASP A 369 2.29 -11.11 -14.19
N PRO A 370 2.76 -10.35 -15.19
CA PRO A 370 1.93 -9.41 -15.95
C PRO A 370 0.66 -10.02 -16.52
N TYR A 371 0.71 -11.28 -16.94
CA TYR A 371 -0.45 -11.95 -17.49
C TYR A 371 -1.49 -12.26 -16.40
N ARG A 372 -1.05 -12.54 -15.16
CA ARG A 372 -1.95 -12.65 -14.00
C ARG A 372 -2.61 -11.32 -13.69
N GLU A 373 -1.81 -10.26 -13.58
CA GLU A 373 -2.29 -8.89 -13.34
C GLU A 373 -3.38 -8.52 -14.35
N ILE A 374 -3.18 -8.75 -15.65
CA ILE A 374 -4.16 -8.40 -16.70
C ILE A 374 -5.39 -9.32 -16.66
N SER A 375 -5.22 -10.57 -16.25
CA SER A 375 -6.31 -11.57 -16.25
C SER A 375 -7.19 -11.54 -15.01
N GLU A 376 -6.79 -10.83 -13.95
CA GLU A 376 -7.55 -10.77 -12.69
C GLU A 376 -8.99 -10.31 -12.96
N SER A 377 -9.94 -11.12 -12.52
CA SER A 377 -11.36 -10.87 -12.69
C SER A 377 -11.99 -10.52 -11.36
N HIS A 378 -12.68 -9.39 -11.30
CA HIS A 378 -13.41 -8.96 -10.11
C HIS A 378 -14.94 -9.05 -10.36
N MET A 379 -15.70 -9.29 -9.28
CA MET A 379 -17.17 -9.18 -9.25
C MET A 379 -17.89 -9.90 -10.41
N LEU A 380 -17.81 -11.24 -10.49
CA LEU A 380 -18.44 -12.03 -11.56
C LEU A 380 -18.08 -11.55 -12.99
N ASP A 381 -16.90 -10.94 -13.16
CA ASP A 381 -16.43 -10.41 -14.45
C ASP A 381 -17.32 -9.29 -15.00
N SER A 382 -17.95 -8.52 -14.11
CA SER A 382 -18.81 -7.38 -14.45
C SER A 382 -18.07 -6.05 -14.50
N VAL A 383 -16.77 -6.01 -14.25
CA VAL A 383 -15.89 -4.83 -14.38
C VAL A 383 -14.74 -5.13 -15.35
N PRO A 384 -14.01 -4.13 -15.89
CA PRO A 384 -12.84 -4.38 -16.71
C PRO A 384 -11.87 -5.35 -16.02
N ARG A 385 -11.33 -6.33 -16.73
CA ARG A 385 -10.31 -7.21 -16.15
C ARG A 385 -9.01 -6.45 -15.93
N GLY A 386 -8.20 -6.99 -15.04
CA GLY A 386 -6.99 -6.33 -14.59
C GLY A 386 -7.04 -6.15 -13.09
N SER A 387 -5.88 -6.27 -12.46
CA SER A 387 -5.72 -5.87 -11.08
C SER A 387 -5.92 -4.37 -10.92
N LEU A 388 -6.01 -3.95 -9.67
CA LEU A 388 -6.02 -2.54 -9.32
C LEU A 388 -4.85 -1.76 -9.92
N LEU A 389 -3.67 -2.36 -10.10
CA LEU A 389 -2.51 -1.68 -10.72
C LEU A 389 -2.73 -1.41 -12.20
N VAL A 390 -3.33 -2.37 -12.92
CA VAL A 390 -3.71 -2.18 -14.32
C VAL A 390 -4.74 -1.07 -14.44
N TRP A 391 -5.70 -1.00 -13.52
CA TRP A 391 -6.69 0.07 -13.51
C TRP A 391 -6.10 1.43 -13.16
N ILE A 392 -5.12 1.49 -12.24
CA ILE A 392 -4.43 2.75 -11.93
C ILE A 392 -3.72 3.28 -13.17
N ASP A 393 -2.92 2.45 -13.83
CA ASP A 393 -2.13 2.86 -15.00
C ASP A 393 -2.99 3.13 -16.25
N GLY A 394 -4.14 2.46 -16.39
CA GLY A 394 -5.01 2.57 -17.57
C GLY A 394 -6.14 3.59 -17.44
N TYR A 395 -6.69 3.76 -16.24
CA TYR A 395 -7.99 4.41 -16.02
C TYR A 395 -7.92 5.51 -14.94
N PHE A 396 -7.36 5.21 -13.76
CA PHE A 396 -7.52 6.10 -12.61
C PHE A 396 -6.51 7.22 -12.52
N THR A 397 -5.40 7.16 -13.27
CA THR A 397 -4.39 8.23 -13.27
C THR A 397 -4.06 8.69 -14.68
N ARG A 398 -3.77 10.00 -14.81
CA ARG A 398 -3.23 10.55 -16.05
C ARG A 398 -1.74 10.24 -16.13
N ILE A 399 -1.38 9.32 -17.02
CA ILE A 399 0.01 8.96 -17.30
C ILE A 399 0.59 9.95 -18.31
N ALA A 400 1.34 10.94 -17.82
CA ALA A 400 2.04 11.91 -18.68
C ALA A 400 3.38 11.34 -19.19
N SER A 401 4.01 10.45 -18.41
CA SER A 401 5.29 9.82 -18.71
C SER A 401 5.34 8.38 -18.23
N PHE A 402 6.31 7.59 -18.70
CA PHE A 402 6.48 6.21 -18.24
C PHE A 402 6.71 6.12 -16.72
N ASN A 403 7.35 7.13 -16.13
CA ASN A 403 7.65 7.17 -14.69
C ASN A 403 6.40 7.44 -13.82
N ASP A 404 5.26 7.80 -14.43
CA ASP A 404 3.99 7.93 -13.73
C ASP A 404 3.29 6.58 -13.52
N LYS A 405 3.77 5.50 -14.16
CA LYS A 405 3.21 4.16 -14.00
C LYS A 405 3.56 3.54 -12.64
N THR A 406 2.76 2.58 -12.20
CA THR A 406 2.93 1.85 -10.94
C THR A 406 4.19 0.98 -10.92
N ALA A 407 4.90 0.97 -9.79
CA ALA A 407 6.10 0.17 -9.56
C ALA A 407 5.79 -1.31 -9.25
N GLY A 408 4.55 -1.64 -8.88
CA GLY A 408 4.14 -3.00 -8.57
C GLY A 408 3.99 -3.88 -9.80
N ASN A 409 3.75 -3.30 -10.97
CA ASN A 409 3.66 -4.03 -12.23
C ASN A 409 5.07 -4.47 -12.69
N TRP A 410 5.23 -5.77 -12.96
CA TRP A 410 6.52 -6.36 -13.32
C TRP A 410 7.15 -5.75 -14.58
N PHE A 411 6.36 -5.48 -15.63
CA PHE A 411 6.90 -4.88 -16.85
C PHE A 411 7.37 -3.45 -16.60
N ASN A 412 6.65 -2.69 -15.78
CA ASN A 412 7.02 -1.32 -15.45
C ASN A 412 8.36 -1.28 -14.69
N ILE A 413 8.48 -2.02 -13.60
CA ILE A 413 9.67 -1.98 -12.75
C ILE A 413 10.92 -2.49 -13.47
N ILE A 414 10.83 -3.57 -14.25
CA ILE A 414 12.00 -4.10 -14.99
C ILE A 414 12.49 -3.11 -16.05
N ARG A 415 11.58 -2.41 -16.72
CA ARG A 415 11.95 -1.40 -17.72
C ARG A 415 12.56 -0.14 -17.11
N ALA A 416 12.16 0.20 -15.88
CA ALA A 416 12.62 1.41 -15.21
C ALA A 416 13.82 1.20 -14.28
N ALA A 417 14.07 -0.03 -13.80
CA ALA A 417 15.03 -0.30 -12.74
C ALA A 417 16.45 0.19 -13.05
N ASN A 418 16.90 0.10 -14.30
CA ASN A 418 18.23 0.58 -14.69
C ASN A 418 18.36 2.12 -14.65
N ILE A 419 17.23 2.83 -14.76
CA ILE A 419 17.16 4.30 -14.74
C ILE A 419 16.97 4.78 -13.31
N ILE A 420 16.03 4.18 -12.57
CA ILE A 420 15.68 4.57 -11.20
C ILE A 420 16.82 4.30 -10.23
N PHE A 421 17.45 3.12 -10.31
CA PHE A 421 18.45 2.72 -9.33
C PHE A 421 19.86 3.04 -9.85
N PRO A 422 20.59 3.97 -9.21
CA PRO A 422 21.99 4.20 -9.54
C PRO A 422 22.84 2.97 -9.19
N ASP A 423 23.99 2.80 -9.86
CA ASP A 423 24.85 1.61 -9.72
C ASP A 423 25.23 1.29 -8.26
N GLN A 424 25.39 2.33 -7.43
CA GLN A 424 25.69 2.21 -6.01
C GLN A 424 24.58 1.52 -5.20
N ALA A 425 23.32 1.66 -5.62
CA ALA A 425 22.15 1.10 -4.94
C ALA A 425 21.68 -0.22 -5.53
N LYS A 426 22.04 -0.54 -6.79
CA LYS A 426 21.51 -1.73 -7.51
C LYS A 426 21.67 -3.04 -6.72
N LYS A 427 22.81 -3.23 -6.02
CA LYS A 427 23.08 -4.44 -5.22
C LYS A 427 22.13 -4.62 -4.03
N GLN A 428 21.52 -3.53 -3.57
CA GLN A 428 20.54 -3.52 -2.49
C GLN A 428 19.13 -3.89 -2.99
N VAL A 429 18.91 -3.96 -4.31
CA VAL A 429 17.59 -4.13 -4.92
C VAL A 429 17.31 -5.60 -5.27
N TYR A 430 16.12 -6.04 -4.89
CA TYR A 430 15.55 -7.36 -5.15
C TYR A 430 14.20 -7.21 -5.84
N LEU A 431 14.07 -7.73 -7.06
CA LEU A 431 12.83 -7.72 -7.84
C LEU A 431 12.34 -9.16 -7.96
N THR A 432 11.16 -9.45 -7.40
CA THR A 432 10.61 -10.80 -7.36
C THR A 432 9.26 -10.85 -8.09
N LYS A 433 9.15 -11.78 -9.05
CA LYS A 433 7.92 -12.08 -9.76
C LYS A 433 7.30 -13.39 -9.28
N PHE A 434 6.03 -13.35 -8.94
CA PHE A 434 5.20 -14.52 -8.64
C PHE A 434 4.40 -14.96 -9.88
N GLY A 435 4.78 -16.11 -10.43
CA GLY A 435 4.13 -16.72 -11.59
C GLY A 435 2.93 -17.59 -11.26
N PHE A 436 2.45 -18.31 -12.27
CA PHE A 436 1.37 -19.29 -12.12
C PHE A 436 1.80 -20.42 -11.19
N LYS A 437 0.89 -20.80 -10.27
CA LYS A 437 1.05 -21.87 -9.28
C LYS A 437 2.17 -21.62 -8.26
N SER A 438 2.61 -20.37 -8.10
CA SER A 438 3.69 -20.00 -7.20
C SER A 438 3.35 -18.71 -6.44
N GLY A 439 2.88 -18.83 -5.21
CA GLY A 439 2.58 -17.69 -4.34
C GLY A 439 1.28 -16.97 -4.65
N PRO A 440 1.18 -15.67 -4.32
CA PRO A 440 0.01 -14.86 -4.61
C PRO A 440 -0.41 -14.99 -6.06
N GLN A 441 -1.70 -15.24 -6.29
CA GLN A 441 -2.27 -15.39 -7.63
C GLN A 441 -3.15 -14.20 -8.01
N ASN A 442 -3.62 -13.44 -7.01
CA ASN A 442 -4.37 -12.20 -7.14
C ASN A 442 -3.69 -11.05 -6.40
N HIS A 443 -3.94 -9.80 -6.80
CA HIS A 443 -3.29 -8.62 -6.22
C HIS A 443 -3.54 -8.46 -4.71
N GLY A 444 -4.70 -8.89 -4.26
CA GLY A 444 -5.09 -8.86 -2.86
C GLY A 444 -4.43 -9.91 -1.97
N GLU A 445 -3.71 -10.90 -2.53
CA GLU A 445 -3.25 -12.09 -1.79
C GLU A 445 -1.84 -11.97 -1.21
N PHE A 446 -1.10 -10.90 -1.49
CA PHE A 446 0.30 -10.77 -1.03
C PHE A 446 0.47 -10.91 0.49
N ASP A 447 -0.54 -10.49 1.25
CA ASP A 447 -0.58 -10.54 2.72
C ASP A 447 -1.43 -11.71 3.25
N GLU A 448 -1.78 -12.68 2.39
CA GLU A 448 -2.31 -14.00 2.79
C GLU A 448 -1.19 -15.03 3.00
N TYR A 449 0.07 -14.63 2.82
CA TYR A 449 1.28 -15.41 3.08
C TYR A 449 2.06 -14.81 4.25
N LYS A 450 3.07 -15.53 4.76
CA LYS A 450 4.02 -15.04 5.78
C LYS A 450 4.89 -13.91 5.21
N PHE A 451 4.27 -12.75 5.02
CA PHE A 451 4.85 -11.59 4.37
C PHE A 451 5.94 -10.92 5.20
N TRP A 452 6.17 -11.35 6.44
CA TRP A 452 7.30 -10.94 7.27
C TRP A 452 8.57 -11.79 7.07
N ASP A 453 8.51 -12.86 6.27
CA ASP A 453 9.65 -13.74 5.99
C ASP A 453 10.45 -13.24 4.78
N GLU A 454 11.77 -13.06 4.95
CA GLU A 454 12.68 -12.65 3.87
C GLU A 454 12.72 -13.68 2.72
N GLU A 455 12.51 -14.96 3.03
CA GLU A 455 12.47 -16.02 2.01
C GLU A 455 11.22 -15.93 1.13
N TYR A 456 10.13 -15.34 1.63
CA TYR A 456 8.98 -14.99 0.82
C TYR A 456 9.31 -13.85 -0.13
N TRP A 457 10.01 -12.81 0.33
CA TRP A 457 10.38 -11.67 -0.53
C TRP A 457 11.33 -12.05 -1.66
N LYS A 458 12.20 -13.04 -1.41
CA LYS A 458 13.11 -13.61 -2.43
C LYS A 458 12.43 -14.62 -3.34
N GLY A 459 11.19 -15.03 -3.03
CA GLY A 459 10.47 -16.07 -3.76
C GLY A 459 11.04 -17.49 -3.54
N ASN A 460 11.79 -17.72 -2.47
CA ASN A 460 12.39 -19.02 -2.16
C ASN A 460 11.43 -19.92 -1.39
N LYS A 461 10.65 -19.34 -0.47
CA LYS A 461 9.69 -20.06 0.38
C LYS A 461 8.38 -19.32 0.44
N ILE A 462 7.30 -20.02 0.13
CA ILE A 462 5.96 -19.45 0.05
C ILE A 462 5.10 -20.21 1.05
N THR A 463 4.84 -19.58 2.19
CA THR A 463 4.06 -20.19 3.28
C THR A 463 2.78 -19.39 3.49
N PRO A 464 1.60 -19.97 3.21
CA PRO A 464 0.33 -19.33 3.52
C PRO A 464 0.14 -19.07 5.02
N LEU A 465 -0.62 -18.03 5.37
CA LEU A 465 -0.99 -17.73 6.77
C LEU A 465 -2.04 -18.68 7.31
N VAL A 466 -2.92 -19.15 6.44
CA VAL A 466 -3.99 -20.09 6.75
C VAL A 466 -4.01 -21.12 5.63
N ASP A 467 -4.43 -22.35 5.93
CA ASP A 467 -4.60 -23.40 4.92
C ASP A 467 -5.56 -22.92 3.83
N ILE A 468 -5.02 -22.50 2.68
CA ILE A 468 -5.76 -21.87 1.56
C ILE A 468 -6.81 -22.83 0.99
N GLN A 469 -6.69 -24.13 1.27
CA GLN A 469 -7.62 -25.18 0.83
C GLN A 469 -9.05 -25.06 1.41
N LYS A 470 -9.34 -24.10 2.30
CA LYS A 470 -10.68 -23.90 2.90
C LYS A 470 -11.44 -22.64 2.43
N LYS A 471 -10.98 -21.93 1.39
CA LYS A 471 -11.74 -20.80 0.81
C LYS A 471 -12.52 -21.19 -0.44
#